data_AF-A0A3B8NI49-F1
#
_entry.id   AF-A0A3B8NI49-F1
#
_cell.length_a   1.000
_cell.length_b   1.000
_cell.length_c   1.000
_cell.angle_alpha   90.00
_cell.angle_beta   90.00
_cell.angle_gamma   90.00
#
_symmetry.space_group_name_H-M   'P 1'
#
loop_
_entity.id
_entity.type
_entity.pdbx_description
1 polymer ?
#
loop_
_entity_poly.entity_id
_entity_poly.type
_entity_poly.pdbx_seq_one_letter_code
_entity_poly.pdbx_strand_id
1 'polypeptide(L)' 'MKKIFHVMFLLIVSQLTSQQTPASLTEESILFIGATAHVGNGTIIESSAIGIRNGKITEVNCFEDIEL' A
#
# COMPACT_ATOMS: atom_id res chain seq x y z
N MET A 1 -40.49 -21.33 10.20
CA MET A 1 -40.20 -20.03 9.55
C MET A 1 -39.43 -19.06 10.45
N LYS A 2 -39.84 -18.80 11.70
CA LYS A 2 -39.10 -17.86 12.59
C LYS A 2 -37.61 -18.22 12.79
N LYS A 3 -37.26 -19.51 12.90
CA LYS A 3 -35.86 -19.94 13.10
C LYS A 3 -34.94 -19.64 11.90
N ILE A 4 -35.47 -19.71 10.67
CA ILE A 4 -34.68 -19.40 9.45
C ILE A 4 -34.23 -17.93 9.46
N PHE A 5 -35.09 -17.04 9.96
CA PHE A 5 -34.81 -15.61 10.06
C PHE A 5 -33.67 -15.32 11.04
N HIS A 6 -33.59 -16.07 12.15
CA HIS A 6 -32.53 -15.91 13.14
C HIS A 6 -31.16 -16.39 12.60
N VAL A 7 -31.16 -17.49 11.83
CA VAL A 7 -29.94 -18.01 11.19
C VAL A 7 -29.44 -17.04 10.11
N MET A 8 -30.36 -16.50 9.30
CA MET A 8 -30.01 -15.50 8.27
C MET A 8 -29.47 -14.21 8.89
N PHE A 9 -30.06 -13.75 9.99
CA PHE A 9 -29.57 -12.59 10.73
C PHE A 9 -28.15 -12.81 11.28
N LEU A 10 -27.88 -13.99 11.87
CA LEU A 10 -26.56 -14.34 12.38
C LEU A 10 -25.48 -14.37 11.27
N LEU A 11 -25.85 -14.84 10.07
CA LEU A 11 -24.93 -14.90 8.92
C LEU A 11 -24.56 -13.51 8.37
N ILE A 12 -25.47 -12.53 8.46
CA ILE A 12 -25.23 -11.17 7.98
C ILE A 12 -24.30 -10.41 8.95
N VAL A 13 -24.50 -10.58 10.25
CA VAL A 13 -23.70 -9.90 11.29
C VAL A 13 -22.25 -10.39 11.32
N SER A 14 -21.99 -11.66 10.96
CA SER A 14 -20.62 -12.22 10.94
C SER A 14 -19.72 -11.66 9.83
N GLN A 15 -20.29 -11.07 8.77
CA GLN A 15 -19.54 -10.46 7.67
C GLN A 15 -19.01 -9.05 7.99
N LEU A 16 -19.41 -8.45 9.12
CA LEU A 16 -19.04 -7.08 9.48
C LEU A 16 -17.56 -6.94 9.92
N THR A 17 -16.86 -8.04 10.18
CA THR A 17 -15.46 -8.04 10.67
C THR A 17 -14.41 -8.22 9.57
N SER A 18 -14.82 -8.31 8.30
CA SER A 18 -13.94 -8.64 7.17
C SER A 18 -13.57 -7.43 6.28
N GLN A 19 -13.70 -6.21 6.80
CA GLN A 19 -13.27 -5.02 6.05
C GLN A 19 -11.76 -4.90 6.07
N GLN A 20 -11.14 -4.88 4.89
CA GLN A 20 -9.76 -4.42 4.76
C GLN A 20 -9.67 -3.01 5.31
N THR A 21 -9.01 -2.84 6.45
CA THR A 21 -8.69 -1.53 6.99
C THR A 21 -7.32 -1.15 6.44
N PRO A 22 -7.20 -0.05 5.68
CA PRO A 22 -5.90 0.42 5.23
C PRO A 22 -4.95 0.57 6.43
N ALA A 23 -3.67 0.29 6.22
CA ALA A 23 -2.66 0.61 7.23
C ALA A 23 -2.74 2.10 7.57
N SER A 24 -2.39 2.44 8.82
CA SER A 24 -2.23 3.85 9.22
C SER A 24 -1.29 4.57 8.25
N LEU A 25 -1.57 5.85 7.99
CA LEU A 25 -0.66 6.66 7.19
C LEU A 25 0.73 6.70 7.83
N THR A 26 1.75 6.47 7.01
CA THR A 26 3.14 6.70 7.42
C THR A 26 3.41 8.20 7.33
N GLU A 27 3.52 8.86 8.50
CA GLU A 27 3.91 10.27 8.60
C GLU A 27 5.41 10.49 8.34
N GLU A 28 6.22 9.45 8.54
CA GLU A 28 7.66 9.49 8.31
C GLU A 28 8.00 9.45 6.81
N SER A 29 9.08 10.14 6.44
CA SER A 29 9.65 10.05 5.10
C SER A 29 10.56 8.82 5.02
N ILE A 30 10.33 7.98 4.02
CA ILE A 30 11.12 6.77 3.76
C ILE A 30 11.84 6.94 2.43
N LEU A 31 13.14 6.64 2.39
CA LEU A 31 13.94 6.60 1.17
C LEU A 31 14.52 5.19 1.00
N PHE A 32 14.10 4.50 -0.05
CA PHE A 32 14.71 3.24 -0.47
C PHE A 32 15.87 3.55 -1.41
N ILE A 33 17.01 2.87 -1.25
CA ILE A 33 18.23 3.10 -2.05
C ILE A 33 18.77 1.76 -2.55
N GLY A 34 19.24 1.73 -3.80
CA GLY A 34 19.94 0.58 -4.38
C GLY A 34 19.01 -0.53 -4.89
N ALA A 35 17.71 -0.30 -4.94
CA ALA A 35 16.73 -1.25 -5.47
C ALA A 35 16.64 -1.17 -7.01
N THR A 36 16.11 -2.19 -7.67
CA THR A 36 15.74 -2.09 -9.10
C THR A 36 14.27 -1.69 -9.23
N ALA A 37 14.00 -0.47 -9.69
CA ALA A 37 12.64 0.02 -9.88
C ALA A 37 12.09 -0.36 -11.27
N HIS A 38 10.90 -0.94 -11.28
CA HIS A 38 10.12 -1.18 -12.50
C HIS A 38 8.92 -0.22 -12.46
N VAL A 39 8.93 0.83 -13.29
CA VAL A 39 8.03 2.01 -13.14
C VAL A 39 6.63 1.79 -13.73
N GLY A 40 6.38 0.64 -14.37
CA GLY A 40 5.07 0.29 -14.95
C GLY A 40 4.81 0.88 -16.34
N ASN A 41 5.73 1.67 -16.88
CA ASN A 41 5.76 2.14 -18.27
C ASN A 41 6.78 1.38 -19.14
N GLY A 42 7.34 0.29 -18.62
CA GLY A 42 8.41 -0.49 -19.25
C GLY A 42 9.83 0.01 -18.94
N THR A 43 9.99 1.16 -18.26
CA THR A 43 11.29 1.65 -17.80
C THR A 43 11.75 0.85 -16.58
N ILE A 44 13.02 0.45 -16.60
CA ILE A 44 13.75 -0.19 -15.50
C ILE A 44 14.86 0.76 -15.07
N ILE A 45 14.95 1.03 -13.76
CA ILE A 45 16.01 1.85 -13.17
C ILE A 45 16.78 0.95 -12.20
N GLU A 46 18.01 0.62 -12.57
CA GLU A 46 18.93 -0.07 -11.68
C GLU A 46 19.48 0.88 -10.62
N SER A 47 19.80 0.37 -9.43
CA SER A 47 20.29 1.19 -8.30
C SER A 47 19.46 2.44 -8.07
N SER A 48 18.14 2.29 -8.08
CA SER A 48 17.19 3.37 -7.91
C SER A 48 17.15 3.90 -6.49
N ALA A 49 16.67 5.13 -6.36
CA ALA A 49 16.21 5.68 -5.12
C ALA A 49 14.73 6.07 -5.21
N ILE A 50 13.95 5.64 -4.20
CA ILE A 50 12.49 5.76 -4.17
C ILE A 50 12.07 6.44 -2.87
N GLY A 51 11.54 7.67 -2.99
CA GLY A 51 11.04 8.44 -1.87
C GLY A 51 9.56 8.18 -1.62
N ILE A 52 9.17 7.95 -0.37
CA ILE A 52 7.79 7.86 0.09
C ILE A 52 7.54 8.84 1.22
N ARG A 53 6.49 9.65 1.12
CA ARG A 53 6.03 10.55 2.17
C ARG A 53 4.51 10.59 2.21
N ASN A 54 3.93 10.52 3.42
CA ASN A 54 2.48 10.53 3.63
C ASN A 54 1.75 9.47 2.78
N GLY A 55 2.36 8.28 2.66
CA GLY A 55 1.84 7.17 1.84
C GLY A 55 1.87 7.40 0.33
N LYS A 56 2.57 8.43 -0.17
CA LYS A 56 2.70 8.73 -1.60
C LYS A 56 4.15 8.64 -2.04
N ILE A 57 4.37 8.14 -3.25
CA ILE A 57 5.67 8.20 -3.93
C ILE A 57 5.95 9.66 -4.27
N THR A 58 7.07 10.18 -3.80
CA THR A 58 7.53 11.55 -4.06
C THR A 58 8.65 11.59 -5.09
N GLU A 59 9.41 10.52 -5.23
CA GLU A 59 10.56 10.44 -6.12
C GLU A 59 10.81 9.00 -6.58
N VAL A 60 11.23 8.87 -7.84
CA VAL A 60 11.73 7.63 -8.43
C VAL A 60 12.82 8.02 -9.42
N ASN A 61 14.09 7.83 -9.05
CA ASN A 61 15.23 8.18 -9.90
C ASN A 61 16.41 7.20 -9.73
N CYS A 62 17.48 7.35 -10.51
CA CYS A 62 18.75 6.71 -10.22
C CYS A 62 19.31 7.27 -8.89
N PHE A 63 19.85 6.41 -8.02
CA PHE A 63 20.41 6.83 -6.74
C PHE A 63 21.51 7.90 -6.88
N GLU A 64 22.27 7.83 -7.95
CA GLU A 64 23.40 8.74 -8.22
C GLU A 64 22.95 10.18 -8.53
N ASP A 65 21.68 10.36 -8.91
CA ASP A 65 21.10 11.65 -9.26
C ASP A 65 20.39 12.34 -8.09
N ILE A 66 20.33 11.71 -6.91
CA ILE A 66 19.70 12.30 -5.73
C ILE A 66 20.68 13.23 -4.99
N GLU A 67 20.29 14.50 -4.86
CA GLU A 67 20.94 15.45 -3.96
C GLU A 67 20.43 15.22 -2.53
N LEU A 68 21.31 14.74 -1.64
CA LEU A 68 21.04 14.55 -0.21
C LEU A 68 21.22 15.85 0.61
#